data_AF-A0A7L4GB48-F1
#
_entry.id   AF-A0A7L4GB48-F1
#
_cell.length_a   1.000
_cell.length_b   1.000
_cell.length_c   1.000
_cell.angle_alpha   90.00
_cell.angle_beta   90.00
_cell.angle_gamma   90.00
#
_symmetry.space_group_name_H-M   'P 1'
#
loop_
_entity.id
_entity.type
_entity.pdbx_description
1 polymer ?
#
loop_
_entity_poly.entity_id
_entity_poly.type
_entity_poly.pdbx_seq_one_letter_code
_entity_poly.pdbx_strand_id
1 'polypeptide(L)'
;VPSLLLLFDTYINRDILLRALVFAANLKKNVRIEDGTEIEDQYREDSIFFTLCRDSTPFAQKLASLLHHPDTEVKEQVVRILTQ
;
A
#
# COMPACT_ATOMS: atom_id res chain seq x y z
N VAL A 1 -6.81 -13.65 -2.42
CA VAL A 1 -5.93 -12.48 -2.17
C VAL A 1 -5.28 -12.12 -3.50
N PRO A 2 -5.40 -10.87 -3.99
CA PRO A 2 -4.69 -10.43 -5.19
C PRO A 2 -3.20 -10.78 -5.10
N SER A 3 -2.62 -11.35 -6.17
CA SER A 3 -1.22 -11.81 -6.18
C SER A 3 -0.23 -10.70 -5.80
N LEU A 4 -0.55 -9.45 -6.12
CA LEU A 4 0.22 -8.28 -5.74
C LEU A 4 0.39 -8.13 -4.22
N LEU A 5 -0.63 -8.47 -3.43
CA LEU A 5 -0.57 -8.34 -1.96
C LEU A 5 0.40 -9.32 -1.31
N LEU A 6 0.85 -10.35 -2.04
CA LEU A 6 1.88 -11.27 -1.57
C LEU A 6 3.25 -10.58 -1.42
N LEU A 7 3.48 -9.44 -2.07
CA LEU A 7 4.69 -8.63 -1.90
C LEU A 7 4.76 -7.90 -0.55
N PHE A 8 3.63 -7.79 0.15
CA PHE A 8 3.50 -7.03 1.40
C PHE A 8 3.40 -8.01 2.57
N ASP A 9 4.43 -8.81 2.76
CA ASP A 9 4.48 -9.83 3.81
C ASP A 9 5.84 -9.80 4.53
N THR A 10 5.85 -10.17 5.81
CA THR A 10 7.03 -10.16 6.67
C THR A 10 8.14 -11.09 6.16
N TYR A 11 7.77 -12.11 5.37
CA TYR A 11 8.73 -13.08 4.82
C TYR A 11 9.34 -12.68 3.46
N ILE A 12 8.92 -11.55 2.89
CA ILE A 12 9.48 -11.06 1.62
C ILE A 12 10.87 -10.50 1.84
N ASN A 13 11.74 -10.66 0.83
CA ASN A 13 13.05 -10.02 0.84
C ASN A 13 12.90 -8.52 1.14
N ARG A 14 13.65 -8.04 2.13
CA ARG A 14 13.59 -6.66 2.64
C ARG A 14 13.58 -5.61 1.54
N ASP A 15 14.48 -5.70 0.57
CA ASP A 15 14.63 -4.66 -0.45
C ASP A 15 13.51 -4.72 -1.50
N ILE A 16 12.89 -5.89 -1.70
CA ILE A 16 11.68 -6.02 -2.53
C ILE A 16 10.49 -5.41 -1.80
N LEU A 17 10.33 -5.74 -0.51
CA LEU A 17 9.27 -5.22 0.33
C LEU A 17 9.32 -3.69 0.41
N LEU A 18 10.50 -3.10 0.64
CA LEU A 18 10.67 -1.65 0.69
C LEU A 18 10.29 -0.98 -0.64
N ARG A 19 10.73 -1.53 -1.78
CA ARG A 19 10.35 -0.99 -3.09
C ARG A 19 8.84 -1.06 -3.32
N ALA A 20 8.19 -2.14 -2.90
CA ALA A 20 6.73 -2.30 -3.00
C ALA A 20 5.98 -1.29 -2.10
N LEU A 21 6.44 -1.08 -0.86
CA LEU A 21 5.87 -0.09 0.06
C LEU A 21 6.05 1.33 -0.47
N VAL A 22 7.24 1.68 -0.95
CA VAL A 22 7.52 2.99 -1.56
C VAL A 22 6.63 3.21 -2.79
N PHE A 23 6.45 2.19 -3.64
CA PHE A 23 5.54 2.26 -4.77
C PHE A 23 4.10 2.54 -4.32
N ALA A 24 3.58 1.80 -3.34
CA ALA A 24 2.22 1.99 -2.82
C ALA A 24 2.02 3.40 -2.21
N ALA A 25 2.99 3.88 -1.42
CA ALA A 25 2.96 5.23 -0.84
C ALA A 25 2.94 6.32 -1.93
N ASN A 26 3.75 6.15 -2.97
CA ASN A 26 3.79 7.10 -4.08
C ASN A 26 2.48 7.06 -4.89
N LEU A 27 1.92 5.88 -5.13
CA LEU A 27 0.64 5.74 -5.83
C LEU A 27 -0.50 6.45 -5.06
N LYS A 28 -0.62 6.19 -3.75
CA LYS A 28 -1.63 6.81 -2.89
C LYS A 28 -1.48 8.33 -2.80
N LYS A 29 -0.24 8.83 -2.72
CA LYS A 29 0.04 10.28 -2.68
C LYS A 29 -0.42 11.00 -3.95
N ASN A 30 -0.19 10.43 -5.12
CA ASN A 30 -0.53 11.10 -6.39
C ASN A 30 -2.04 11.28 -6.55
N VAL A 31 -2.84 10.33 -6.05
CA VAL A 31 -4.30 10.41 -6.17
C VAL A 31 -4.91 11.50 -5.30
N ARG A 32 -4.37 11.71 -4.09
CA ARG A 32 -4.84 12.80 -3.21
C ARG A 32 -4.51 14.21 -3.73
N ILE A 33 -3.55 14.33 -4.65
CA ILE A 33 -3.14 15.63 -5.21
C ILE A 33 -4.15 16.09 -6.27
N GLU A 34 -4.88 15.18 -6.91
CA GLU A 34 -5.78 15.53 -8.00
C GLU A 34 -7.19 15.95 -7.55
N ASP A 35 -7.64 15.61 -6.33
CA ASP A 35 -9.09 15.64 -6.08
C ASP A 35 -9.66 16.72 -5.17
N GLY A 36 -10.19 17.73 -5.87
CA GLY A 36 -11.62 18.05 -5.76
C GLY A 36 -12.55 17.25 -6.70
N THR A 37 -12.12 16.15 -7.34
CA THR A 37 -12.87 15.48 -8.43
C THR A 37 -12.82 13.95 -8.44
N GLU A 38 -13.49 13.25 -7.51
CA GLU A 38 -13.95 11.84 -7.63
C GLU A 38 -13.23 10.90 -8.64
N ILE A 39 -11.88 10.80 -8.60
CA ILE A 39 -11.12 9.85 -9.42
C ILE A 39 -11.23 8.44 -8.82
N GLU A 40 -11.55 8.32 -7.53
CA GLU A 40 -11.65 7.04 -6.83
C GLU A 40 -12.65 6.06 -7.46
N ASP A 41 -13.74 6.55 -8.06
CA ASP A 41 -14.77 5.72 -8.71
C ASP A 41 -14.47 5.36 -10.17
N GLN A 42 -13.40 5.90 -10.76
CA GLN A 42 -13.04 5.63 -12.16
C GLN A 42 -12.25 4.32 -12.35
N TYR A 43 -11.68 3.79 -11.26
CA TYR A 43 -10.85 2.59 -11.31
C TYR A 43 -11.62 1.31 -11.02
N ARG A 44 -11.48 0.33 -11.93
CA ARG A 44 -12.08 -0.99 -11.78
C ARG A 44 -11.56 -1.72 -10.54
N GLU A 45 -12.38 -2.61 -9.97
CA GLU A 45 -12.05 -3.37 -8.75
C GLU A 45 -10.83 -4.29 -8.89
N ASP A 46 -10.52 -4.71 -10.11
CA ASP A 46 -9.33 -5.53 -10.44
C ASP A 46 -8.06 -4.69 -10.63
N SER A 47 -8.14 -3.36 -10.50
CA SER A 47 -6.99 -2.48 -10.67
C SER A 47 -6.05 -2.48 -9.46
N ILE A 48 -4.79 -2.14 -9.73
CA ILE A 48 -3.77 -1.93 -8.68
C ILE A 48 -4.18 -0.77 -7.75
N PHE A 49 -4.82 0.26 -8.30
CA PHE A 49 -5.31 1.39 -7.52
C PHE A 49 -6.37 0.94 -6.50
N PHE A 50 -7.40 0.22 -6.95
CA PHE A 50 -8.42 -0.31 -6.05
C PHE A 50 -7.80 -1.22 -4.97
N THR A 51 -6.80 -2.02 -5.34
CA THR A 51 -6.13 -2.93 -4.40
C THR A 51 -5.32 -2.19 -3.33
N LEU A 52 -4.59 -1.12 -3.68
CA LEU A 52 -3.58 -0.48 -2.81
C LEU A 52 -3.97 0.89 -2.23
N CYS A 53 -4.90 1.61 -2.84
CA CYS A 53 -5.18 3.01 -2.51
C CYS A 53 -6.58 3.23 -1.95
N ARG A 54 -7.57 2.45 -2.39
CA ARG A 54 -8.89 2.41 -1.76
C ARG A 54 -8.78 1.69 -0.41
N ASP A 55 -9.74 1.90 0.48
CA ASP A 55 -9.86 1.21 1.78
C ASP A 55 -10.13 -0.31 1.60
N SER A 56 -9.14 -1.02 1.06
CA SER A 56 -9.19 -2.46 0.85
C SER A 56 -8.78 -3.15 2.15
N THR A 57 -9.73 -3.88 2.75
CA THR A 57 -9.47 -4.66 3.97
C THR A 57 -8.24 -5.57 3.86
N PRO A 58 -7.99 -6.25 2.73
CA PRO A 58 -6.82 -7.13 2.60
C PRO A 58 -5.48 -6.37 2.65
N PHE A 59 -5.37 -5.19 2.03
CA PHE A 59 -4.13 -4.42 2.07
C PHE A 59 -3.88 -3.82 3.45
N ALA A 60 -4.94 -3.29 4.10
CA ALA A 60 -4.86 -2.78 5.46
C ALA A 60 -4.36 -3.86 6.45
N GLN A 61 -4.82 -5.11 6.30
CA GLN A 61 -4.34 -6.24 7.11
C GLN A 61 -2.85 -6.54 6.88
N LYS A 62 -2.38 -6.47 5.62
CA LYS A 62 -0.94 -6.63 5.32
C LYS A 62 -0.11 -5.52 5.98
N LEU A 63 -0.54 -4.26 5.87
CA LEU A 63 0.12 -3.13 6.52
C LEU A 63 0.15 -3.29 8.04
N ALA A 64 -0.96 -3.70 8.65
CA ALA A 64 -1.03 -3.93 10.10
C ALA A 64 -0.03 -5.01 10.55
N SER A 65 0.12 -6.10 9.80
CA SER A 65 1.13 -7.13 10.08
C SER A 65 2.55 -6.58 10.02
N LEU A 66 2.83 -5.70 9.05
CA LEU A 66 4.17 -5.14 8.84
C LEU A 66 4.57 -4.09 9.89
N LEU A 67 3.64 -3.56 10.69
CA LEU A 67 3.97 -2.71 11.85
C LEU A 67 4.84 -3.44 12.89
N HIS A 68 4.79 -4.77 12.92
CA HIS A 68 5.60 -5.61 13.80
C HIS A 68 6.90 -6.12 13.15
N HIS A 69 7.23 -5.64 11.95
CA HIS A 69 8.44 -6.05 11.23
C HIS A 69 9.72 -5.63 12.01
N PRO A 70 10.79 -6.46 12.04
CA PRO A 70 12.01 -6.15 12.77
C PRO A 70 12.75 -4.93 12.20
N ASP A 71 12.68 -4.73 10.88
CA ASP A 71 13.29 -3.59 10.20
C ASP A 71 12.52 -2.28 10.44
N THR A 72 13.25 -1.24 10.88
CA THR A 72 12.69 0.08 11.18
C THR A 72 12.22 0.83 9.93
N GLU A 73 12.95 0.75 8.83
CA GLU A 73 12.60 1.45 7.59
C GLU A 73 11.29 0.88 6.99
N VAL A 74 11.08 -0.43 7.09
CA VAL A 74 9.81 -1.06 6.71
C VAL A 74 8.64 -0.46 7.50
N LYS A 75 8.78 -0.36 8.83
CA LYS A 75 7.73 0.22 9.69
C LYS A 75 7.46 1.69 9.35
N GLU A 76 8.50 2.48 9.09
CA GLU A 76 8.36 3.87 8.69
C GLU A 76 7.58 4.02 7.39
N GLN A 77 7.86 3.19 6.37
CA GLN A 77 7.08 3.22 5.13
C GLN A 77 5.63 2.79 5.32
N VAL A 78 5.36 1.81 6.20
CA VAL A 78 3.99 1.41 6.55
C VAL A 78 3.22 2.56 7.20
N VAL A 79 3.82 3.21 8.21
CA VAL A 79 3.22 4.38 8.87
C VAL A 79 2.93 5.47 7.85
N ARG A 80 3.88 5.76 6.96
CA ARG A 80 3.71 6.75 5.89
C ARG A 80 2.47 6.46 5.02
N ILE A 81 2.22 5.21 4.63
CA ILE A 81 1.03 4.85 3.83
C ILE A 81 -0.26 5.04 4.63
N LEU A 82 -0.26 4.68 5.91
CA LEU A 82 -1.45 4.75 6.77
C LEU A 82 -1.85 6.19 7.12
N THR A 83 -0.87 7.08 7.29
CA THR A 83 -1.10 8.49 7.63
C THR A 83 -1.28 9.40 6.42
N GLN A 84 -0.89 8.92 5.24
CA GLN A 84 -1.03 9.65 3.98
C GLN A 84 -2.45 9.80 3.55
#